data_AF-A0A955BEY9-F1
#
_entry.id   AF-A0A955BEY9-F1
#
_cell.length_a   1.000
_cell.length_b   1.000
_cell.length_c   1.000
_cell.angle_alpha   90.00
_cell.angle_beta   90.00
_cell.angle_gamma   90.00
#
_symmetry.space_group_name_H-M   'P 1'
#
loop_
_entity.id
_entity.type
_entity.pdbx_description
1 polymer ?
#
loop_
_entity_poly.entity_id
_entity_poly.type
_entity_poly.pdbx_seq_one_letter_code
_entity_poly.pdbx_strand_id
1 'polypeptide(L)'
;PWFCMPHLADDDFVRRFATLVRDRLEPSRKVYVEYSNEVWNGQFAQSRYAGEQGVKLGLGPAERPWEAGWHYTAVRSLEIFAIWEEVFGGHERLVRVLPSQAANPHVSEQVLSFRDAYKHADGLAVAPYMSCTVGRGKLTNVEEMAAWSADQLLDYFEKNSLPEAIDRMEQSKAVADKYGVRLIAYEAGQHMVAMTRSRELTEQLTQTMHDANRHPRMGSIYDRYYAAWVENGGGLLAHFSSVGGWSNHGSWGLLQYYDDTAADYPKFATTMHWAKKLGQNTLATGR
;
A
#
# COMPACT_ATOMS: atom_id res chain seq x y z
N PRO A 1 12.93 9.19 -0.82
CA PRO A 1 12.48 8.40 0.36
C PRO A 1 11.00 8.70 0.61
N TRP A 2 10.31 7.81 1.32
CA TRP A 2 8.93 8.01 1.77
C TRP A 2 8.90 8.11 3.28
N PHE A 3 8.31 9.18 3.80
CA PHE A 3 8.13 9.39 5.23
C PHE A 3 6.65 9.46 5.56
N CYS A 4 6.21 8.45 6.30
CA CYS A 4 4.87 8.37 6.85
C CYS A 4 4.88 8.99 8.26
N MET A 5 4.21 10.12 8.44
CA MET A 5 4.18 10.82 9.73
C MET A 5 3.29 10.07 10.72
N PRO A 6 3.73 9.84 11.97
CA PRO A 6 2.89 9.19 12.99
C PRO A 6 1.58 9.97 13.20
N HIS A 7 0.46 9.25 13.36
CA HIS A 7 -0.85 9.90 13.53
C HIS A 7 -0.97 10.83 14.75
N LEU A 8 -0.18 10.60 15.80
CA LEU A 8 -0.13 11.44 17.00
C LEU A 8 0.95 12.52 16.96
N ALA A 9 1.68 12.65 15.84
CA ALA A 9 2.72 13.66 15.72
C ALA A 9 2.11 15.06 15.73
N ASP A 10 2.54 15.87 16.68
CA ASP A 10 2.25 17.30 16.71
C ASP A 10 3.12 18.07 15.71
N ASP A 11 2.84 19.37 15.58
CA ASP A 11 3.53 20.23 14.61
C ASP A 11 5.01 20.44 14.96
N ASP A 12 5.39 20.39 16.23
CA ASP A 12 6.79 20.51 16.65
C ASP A 12 7.58 19.27 16.21
N PHE A 13 7.04 18.06 16.42
CA PHE A 13 7.63 16.83 15.92
C PHE A 13 7.78 16.88 14.39
N VAL A 14 6.70 17.21 13.66
CA VAL A 14 6.71 17.26 12.20
C VAL A 14 7.77 18.25 11.70
N ARG A 15 7.85 19.44 12.30
CA ARG A 15 8.82 20.49 11.92
C ARG A 15 10.26 20.07 12.22
N ARG A 16 10.53 19.47 13.38
CA ARG A 16 11.87 18.98 13.73
C ARG A 16 12.31 17.82 12.84
N PHE A 17 11.39 16.91 12.53
CA PHE A 17 11.67 15.80 11.61
C PHE A 17 11.94 16.31 10.19
N ALA A 18 11.11 17.23 9.67
CA ALA A 18 11.35 17.87 8.38
C ALA A 18 12.71 18.60 8.34
N THR A 19 13.09 19.28 9.43
CA THR A 19 14.39 19.98 9.56
C THR A 19 15.54 18.98 9.48
N LEU A 20 15.46 17.88 10.23
CA LEU A 20 16.45 16.81 10.19
C LEU A 20 16.60 16.24 8.77
N VAL A 21 15.49 15.99 8.08
CA VAL A 21 15.51 15.47 6.71
C VAL A 21 16.13 16.48 5.75
N ARG A 22 15.75 17.77 5.82
CA ARG A 22 16.33 18.81 4.97
C ARG A 22 17.85 18.88 5.11
N ASP A 23 18.34 18.84 6.35
CA ASP A 23 19.75 19.05 6.67
C ASP A 23 20.63 17.82 6.38
N ARG A 24 20.06 16.61 6.41
CA ARG A 24 20.82 15.35 6.29
C ARG A 24 20.57 14.57 5.01
N LEU A 25 19.41 14.73 4.36
CA LEU A 25 19.10 14.01 3.14
C LEU A 25 19.78 14.67 1.94
N GLU A 26 20.44 13.84 1.13
CA GLU A 26 21.10 14.26 -0.10
C GLU A 26 20.23 15.23 -0.95
N PRO A 27 20.74 16.43 -1.32
CA PRO A 27 19.94 17.52 -1.89
C PRO A 27 19.15 17.17 -3.16
N SER A 28 19.66 16.25 -3.98
CA SER A 28 19.02 15.82 -5.24
C SER A 28 17.78 14.93 -5.03
N ARG A 29 17.57 14.40 -3.81
CA ARG A 29 16.47 13.48 -3.51
C ARG A 29 15.16 14.24 -3.32
N LYS A 30 14.10 13.71 -3.92
CA LYS A 30 12.70 14.07 -3.61
C LYS A 30 12.22 13.32 -2.36
N VAL A 31 11.36 13.98 -1.58
CA VAL A 31 10.78 13.47 -0.35
C VAL A 31 9.29 13.26 -0.54
N TYR A 32 8.81 12.03 -0.39
CA TYR A 32 7.38 11.72 -0.31
C TYR A 32 6.95 11.87 1.14
N VAL A 33 5.97 12.72 1.40
CA VAL A 33 5.44 12.99 2.73
C VAL A 33 3.95 12.64 2.77
N GLU A 34 3.57 11.86 3.76
CA GLU A 34 2.22 11.31 3.93
C GLU A 34 1.82 11.37 5.40
N TYR A 35 0.55 11.66 5.66
CA TYR A 35 -0.02 11.56 7.00
C TYR A 35 -0.51 10.14 7.32
N SER A 36 0.29 9.40 8.09
CA SER A 36 -0.01 8.09 8.69
C SER A 36 -0.42 6.96 7.72
N ASN A 37 -0.11 5.72 8.10
CA ASN A 37 -0.47 4.56 7.29
C ASN A 37 -1.94 4.21 7.48
N GLU A 38 -2.65 3.88 6.39
CA GLU A 38 -4.01 3.33 6.38
C GLU A 38 -4.99 3.97 7.39
N VAL A 39 -5.09 5.30 7.42
CA VAL A 39 -6.04 6.00 8.31
C VAL A 39 -7.50 5.60 8.02
N TRP A 40 -7.78 5.11 6.81
CA TRP A 40 -9.07 4.54 6.41
C TRP A 40 -9.37 3.16 7.03
N ASN A 41 -8.38 2.44 7.55
CA ASN A 41 -8.54 1.08 8.05
C ASN A 41 -8.96 1.06 9.52
N GLY A 42 -10.24 0.78 9.77
CA GLY A 42 -10.84 0.75 11.11
C GLY A 42 -10.24 -0.26 12.09
N GLN A 43 -9.38 -1.19 11.64
CA GLN A 43 -8.63 -2.07 12.53
C GLN A 43 -7.53 -1.33 13.29
N PHE A 44 -7.04 -0.20 12.76
CA PHE A 44 -5.92 0.52 13.34
C PHE A 44 -6.34 1.70 14.23
N ALA A 45 -5.50 2.01 15.22
CA ALA A 45 -5.76 3.08 16.18
C ALA A 45 -5.83 4.46 15.52
N GLN A 46 -5.01 4.72 14.49
CA GLN A 46 -5.03 5.97 13.75
C GLN A 46 -6.37 6.26 13.07
N SER A 47 -7.12 5.24 12.65
CA SER A 47 -8.43 5.42 12.04
C SER A 47 -9.45 5.93 13.06
N ARG A 48 -9.45 5.35 14.26
CA ARG A 48 -10.29 5.81 15.38
C ARG A 48 -9.92 7.23 15.80
N TYR A 49 -8.63 7.50 15.96
CA TYR A 49 -8.12 8.84 16.31
C TYR A 49 -8.56 9.89 15.28
N ALA A 50 -8.40 9.61 13.99
CA ALA A 50 -8.82 10.52 12.93
C ALA A 50 -10.32 10.79 12.96
N GLY A 51 -11.14 9.76 13.18
CA GLY A 51 -12.58 9.93 13.34
C GLY A 51 -12.95 10.81 14.53
N GLU A 52 -12.32 10.59 15.69
CA GLU A 52 -12.53 11.40 16.90
C GLU A 52 -12.14 12.87 16.68
N GLN A 53 -10.97 13.14 16.07
CA GLN A 53 -10.57 14.50 15.74
C GLN A 53 -11.49 15.13 14.69
N GLY A 54 -11.90 14.37 13.68
CA GLY A 54 -12.83 14.83 12.65
C GLY A 54 -14.16 15.28 13.25
N VAL A 55 -14.74 14.48 14.15
CA VAL A 55 -15.99 14.83 14.85
C VAL A 55 -15.79 16.04 15.75
N LYS A 56 -14.70 16.06 16.53
CA LYS A 56 -14.37 17.18 17.44
C LYS A 56 -14.24 18.51 16.69
N LEU A 57 -13.69 18.48 15.48
CA LEU A 57 -13.48 19.65 14.62
C LEU A 57 -14.68 19.95 13.71
N GLY A 58 -15.77 19.18 13.79
CA GLY A 58 -16.95 19.36 12.95
C GLY A 58 -16.69 19.12 11.46
N LEU A 59 -15.76 18.24 11.11
CA LEU A 59 -15.38 17.93 9.73
C LEU A 59 -16.33 16.92 9.07
N GLY A 60 -17.26 16.35 9.82
CA GLY A 60 -18.29 15.44 9.32
C GLY A 60 -19.31 15.14 10.43
N PRO A 61 -20.39 14.41 10.12
CA PRO A 61 -21.40 14.11 11.12
C PRO A 61 -20.87 13.17 12.22
N ALA A 62 -21.31 13.40 13.46
CA ALA A 62 -20.85 12.63 14.62
C ALA A 62 -21.23 11.14 14.53
N GLU A 63 -22.33 10.83 13.87
CA GLU A 63 -22.82 9.48 13.60
C GLU A 63 -22.08 8.78 12.46
N ARG A 64 -21.23 9.50 11.72
CA ARG A 64 -20.35 8.95 10.66
C ARG A 64 -18.88 9.31 10.94
N PRO A 65 -18.31 8.82 12.06
CA PRO A 65 -16.94 9.18 12.45
C PRO A 65 -15.88 8.72 11.44
N TRP A 66 -16.13 7.67 10.65
CA TRP A 66 -15.22 7.27 9.58
C TRP A 66 -15.10 8.34 8.48
N GLU A 67 -16.21 8.97 8.09
CA GLU A 67 -16.23 10.05 7.09
C GLU A 67 -15.55 11.31 7.63
N ALA A 68 -15.86 11.66 8.88
CA ALA A 68 -15.13 12.72 9.58
C ALA A 68 -13.63 12.44 9.65
N GLY A 69 -13.23 11.17 9.80
CA GLY A 69 -11.84 10.72 9.76
C GLY A 69 -11.17 10.86 8.39
N TRP A 70 -11.89 10.61 7.29
CA TRP A 70 -11.38 10.87 5.94
C TRP A 70 -11.13 12.37 5.72
N HIS A 71 -12.06 13.22 6.16
CA HIS A 71 -11.89 14.67 6.08
C HIS A 71 -10.77 15.18 7.00
N TYR A 72 -10.63 14.62 8.19
CA TYR A 72 -9.50 14.91 9.07
C TYR A 72 -8.17 14.50 8.43
N THR A 73 -8.13 13.38 7.72
CA THR A 73 -6.93 12.94 6.96
C THR A 73 -6.51 13.99 5.95
N ALA A 74 -7.46 14.57 5.20
CA ALA A 74 -7.19 15.68 4.29
C ALA A 74 -6.66 16.92 5.03
N VAL A 75 -7.33 17.36 6.10
CA VAL A 75 -6.92 18.53 6.90
C VAL A 75 -5.50 18.35 7.45
N ARG A 76 -5.23 17.21 8.10
CA ARG A 76 -3.93 16.96 8.74
C ARG A 76 -2.81 16.83 7.71
N SER A 77 -3.11 16.28 6.52
CA SER A 77 -2.15 16.24 5.42
C SER A 77 -1.76 17.65 4.96
N LEU A 78 -2.74 18.55 4.79
CA LEU A 78 -2.48 19.95 4.39
C LEU A 78 -1.63 20.70 5.42
N GLU A 79 -1.89 20.52 6.71
CA GLU A 79 -1.08 21.10 7.79
C GLU A 79 0.36 20.60 7.74
N ILE A 80 0.55 19.29 7.56
CA ILE A 80 1.87 18.68 7.42
C ILE A 80 2.59 19.22 6.19
N PHE A 81 1.92 19.30 5.03
CA PHE A 81 2.53 19.85 3.81
C PHE A 81 3.00 21.28 4.02
N ALA A 82 2.18 22.13 4.65
CA ALA A 82 2.56 23.52 4.94
C ALA A 82 3.82 23.60 5.82
N ILE A 83 3.94 22.76 6.86
CA ILE A 83 5.12 22.72 7.71
C ILE A 83 6.37 22.28 6.93
N TRP A 84 6.24 21.25 6.09
CA TRP A 84 7.35 20.78 5.27
C TRP A 84 7.78 21.84 4.24
N GLU A 85 6.83 22.52 3.61
CA GLU A 85 7.10 23.62 2.67
C GLU A 85 7.80 24.80 3.36
N GLU A 86 7.38 25.19 4.56
CA GLU A 86 8.02 26.23 5.38
C GLU A 86 9.49 25.86 5.65
N VAL A 87 9.74 24.63 6.13
CA VAL A 87 11.09 24.16 6.48
C VAL A 87 12.00 24.08 5.26
N PHE A 88 11.48 23.63 4.11
CA PHE A 88 12.25 23.49 2.87
C PHE A 88 12.37 24.79 2.06
N GLY A 89 11.64 25.85 2.43
CA GLY A 89 11.59 27.10 1.68
C GLY A 89 10.86 26.96 0.34
N GLY A 90 9.93 26.00 0.24
CA GLY A 90 9.19 25.66 -0.98
C GLY A 90 8.91 24.17 -1.09
N HIS A 91 8.23 23.76 -2.17
CA HIS A 91 7.80 22.38 -2.39
C HIS A 91 8.56 21.66 -3.49
N GLU A 92 9.59 22.27 -4.10
CA GLU A 92 10.32 21.66 -5.23
C GLU A 92 10.89 20.29 -4.88
N ARG A 93 11.38 20.07 -3.65
CA ARG A 93 11.92 18.78 -3.20
C ARG A 93 10.86 17.83 -2.64
N LEU A 94 9.59 18.22 -2.60
CA LEU A 94 8.52 17.47 -1.95
C LEU A 94 7.63 16.78 -2.99
N VAL A 95 7.08 15.65 -2.57
CA VAL A 95 5.93 14.99 -3.17
C VAL A 95 4.91 14.84 -2.06
N ARG A 96 3.87 15.64 -2.10
CA ARG A 96 2.80 15.71 -1.10
C ARG A 96 1.76 14.64 -1.41
N VAL A 97 1.62 13.67 -0.51
CA VAL A 97 0.86 12.45 -0.76
C VAL A 97 -0.40 12.41 0.09
N LEU A 98 -1.56 12.27 -0.56
CA LEU A 98 -2.82 11.97 0.11
C LEU A 98 -3.04 10.44 0.13
N PRO A 99 -3.09 9.81 1.32
CA PRO A 99 -3.30 8.37 1.45
C PRO A 99 -4.77 7.99 1.28
N SER A 100 -5.03 6.82 0.68
CA SER A 100 -6.37 6.30 0.46
C SER A 100 -6.41 4.77 0.31
N GLN A 101 -7.60 4.23 0.06
CA GLN A 101 -7.90 2.80 -0.05
C GLN A 101 -8.16 2.41 -1.51
N ALA A 102 -7.42 1.41 -2.03
CA ALA A 102 -7.63 0.90 -3.39
C ALA A 102 -9.02 0.27 -3.59
N ALA A 103 -9.55 -0.41 -2.56
CA ALA A 103 -10.82 -1.13 -2.63
C ALA A 103 -12.07 -0.25 -2.52
N ASN A 104 -11.92 1.05 -2.23
CA ASN A 104 -13.04 1.96 -2.09
C ASN A 104 -12.70 3.35 -2.64
N PRO A 105 -12.96 3.60 -3.94
CA PRO A 105 -12.70 4.89 -4.57
C PRO A 105 -13.40 6.07 -3.89
N HIS A 106 -14.51 5.82 -3.18
CA HIS A 106 -15.20 6.88 -2.46
C HIS A 106 -14.33 7.49 -1.35
N VAL A 107 -13.47 6.71 -0.68
CA VAL A 107 -12.51 7.24 0.30
C VAL A 107 -11.59 8.26 -0.38
N SER A 108 -11.07 7.91 -1.57
CA SER A 108 -10.20 8.78 -2.35
C SER A 108 -10.90 10.09 -2.72
N GLU A 109 -12.16 10.00 -3.16
CA GLU A 109 -13.00 11.15 -3.48
C GLU A 109 -13.21 12.08 -2.26
N GLN A 110 -13.51 11.51 -1.09
CA GLN A 110 -13.71 12.28 0.14
C GLN A 110 -12.41 12.95 0.62
N VAL A 111 -11.28 12.26 0.56
CA VAL A 111 -9.97 12.84 0.95
C VAL A 111 -9.53 13.93 -0.03
N LEU A 112 -9.63 13.69 -1.33
CA LEU A 112 -9.15 14.63 -2.35
C LEU A 112 -9.98 15.91 -2.41
N SER A 113 -11.31 15.79 -2.43
CA SER A 113 -12.21 16.94 -2.63
C SER A 113 -12.38 17.79 -1.38
N PHE A 114 -12.17 17.24 -0.19
CA PHE A 114 -12.40 17.99 1.04
C PHE A 114 -11.43 19.17 1.14
N ARG A 115 -12.00 20.39 1.18
CA ARG A 115 -11.26 21.67 1.14
C ARG A 115 -10.29 21.78 -0.04
N ASP A 116 -10.64 21.17 -1.17
CA ASP A 116 -9.81 21.12 -2.37
C ASP A 116 -8.38 20.60 -2.10
N ALA A 117 -8.22 19.61 -1.20
CA ALA A 117 -6.90 19.10 -0.81
C ALA A 117 -6.05 18.66 -2.02
N TYR A 118 -6.69 18.18 -3.10
CA TYR A 118 -6.03 17.85 -4.36
C TYR A 118 -5.20 18.99 -4.97
N LYS A 119 -5.57 20.26 -4.74
CA LYS A 119 -4.80 21.42 -5.25
C LYS A 119 -3.44 21.58 -4.56
N HIS A 120 -3.25 20.93 -3.42
CA HIS A 120 -2.05 21.00 -2.58
C HIS A 120 -1.37 19.63 -2.44
N ALA A 121 -1.73 18.68 -3.31
CA ALA A 121 -1.16 17.34 -3.33
C ALA A 121 -0.58 17.03 -4.71
N ASP A 122 0.43 16.17 -4.74
CA ASP A 122 1.12 15.75 -5.97
C ASP A 122 0.84 14.28 -6.31
N GLY A 123 0.21 13.54 -5.40
CA GLY A 123 -0.18 12.14 -5.61
C GLY A 123 -1.25 11.63 -4.66
N LEU A 124 -2.11 10.76 -5.19
CA LEU A 124 -3.01 9.87 -4.46
C LEU A 124 -2.29 8.53 -4.26
N ALA A 125 -2.11 8.11 -3.03
CA ALA A 125 -1.49 6.82 -2.72
C ALA A 125 -2.53 5.78 -2.29
N VAL A 126 -2.49 4.60 -2.90
CA VAL A 126 -3.35 3.45 -2.57
C VAL A 126 -2.52 2.18 -2.34
N ALA A 127 -3.14 1.12 -1.82
CA ALA A 127 -2.51 -0.20 -1.68
C ALA A 127 -3.24 -1.27 -2.53
N PRO A 128 -2.90 -1.43 -3.84
CA PRO A 128 -3.63 -2.30 -4.74
C PRO A 128 -3.18 -3.77 -4.60
N TYR A 129 -3.38 -4.37 -3.43
CA TYR A 129 -3.05 -5.77 -3.18
C TYR A 129 -3.89 -6.75 -4.02
N MET A 130 -3.25 -7.82 -4.48
CA MET A 130 -3.93 -9.01 -4.99
C MET A 130 -4.46 -9.83 -3.81
N SER A 131 -5.73 -9.63 -3.45
CA SER A 131 -6.34 -10.14 -2.22
C SER A 131 -6.67 -11.62 -2.28
N CYS A 132 -6.25 -12.38 -1.27
CA CYS A 132 -6.63 -13.77 -1.04
C CYS A 132 -6.63 -14.09 0.47
N THR A 133 -7.70 -13.69 1.18
CA THR A 133 -7.85 -14.02 2.60
C THR A 133 -8.86 -15.14 2.79
N VAL A 134 -8.38 -16.30 3.24
CA VAL A 134 -9.22 -17.47 3.58
C VAL A 134 -9.60 -17.44 5.06
N GLY A 135 -10.89 -17.47 5.34
CA GLY A 135 -11.46 -17.28 6.67
C GLY A 135 -11.82 -15.83 6.99
N ARG A 136 -12.07 -15.53 8.29
CA ARG A 136 -12.58 -14.23 8.79
C ARG A 136 -13.84 -13.67 8.07
N GLY A 137 -14.66 -14.53 7.47
CA GLY A 137 -15.85 -14.11 6.73
C GLY A 137 -15.56 -13.49 5.35
N LYS A 138 -14.32 -13.62 4.84
CA LYS A 138 -13.95 -13.25 3.48
C LYS A 138 -14.18 -14.45 2.54
N LEU A 139 -13.16 -15.27 2.27
CA LEU A 139 -13.37 -16.54 1.56
C LEU A 139 -13.80 -17.62 2.56
N THR A 140 -14.98 -18.18 2.35
CA THR A 140 -15.67 -19.05 3.32
C THR A 140 -15.64 -20.53 2.96
N ASN A 141 -15.19 -20.90 1.76
CA ASN A 141 -14.97 -22.28 1.33
C ASN A 141 -13.65 -22.84 1.88
N VAL A 142 -13.47 -22.75 3.20
CA VAL A 142 -12.21 -23.02 3.89
C VAL A 142 -11.74 -24.46 3.69
N GLU A 143 -12.62 -25.43 3.91
CA GLU A 143 -12.31 -26.86 3.82
C GLU A 143 -11.93 -27.27 2.39
N GLU A 144 -12.61 -26.70 1.39
CA GLU A 144 -12.30 -26.93 -0.03
C GLU A 144 -10.92 -26.37 -0.38
N MET A 145 -10.66 -25.11 -0.03
CA MET A 145 -9.39 -24.44 -0.32
C MET A 145 -8.23 -25.07 0.44
N ALA A 146 -8.46 -25.62 1.64
CA ALA A 146 -7.44 -26.33 2.41
C ALA A 146 -6.98 -27.62 1.72
N ALA A 147 -7.83 -28.21 0.88
CA ALA A 147 -7.51 -29.39 0.08
C ALA A 147 -6.86 -29.05 -1.28
N TRP A 148 -6.71 -27.78 -1.62
CA TRP A 148 -6.13 -27.37 -2.91
C TRP A 148 -4.62 -27.61 -2.97
N SER A 149 -4.16 -27.96 -4.16
CA SER A 149 -2.75 -27.84 -4.54
C SER A 149 -2.35 -26.37 -4.75
N ALA A 150 -1.05 -26.11 -4.81
CA ALA A 150 -0.53 -24.79 -5.19
C ALA A 150 -1.06 -24.34 -6.57
N ASP A 151 -1.17 -25.25 -7.54
CA ASP A 151 -1.73 -24.94 -8.87
C ASP A 151 -3.19 -24.51 -8.82
N GLN A 152 -4.02 -25.18 -8.01
CA GLN A 152 -5.43 -24.80 -7.85
C GLN A 152 -5.57 -23.44 -7.16
N LEU A 153 -4.73 -23.15 -6.17
CA LEU A 153 -4.69 -21.83 -5.54
C LEU A 153 -4.24 -20.74 -6.53
N LEU A 154 -3.26 -21.02 -7.38
CA LEU A 154 -2.78 -20.09 -8.42
C LEU A 154 -3.82 -19.89 -9.52
N ASP A 155 -4.55 -20.93 -9.92
CA ASP A 155 -5.69 -20.83 -10.83
C ASP A 155 -6.75 -19.87 -10.29
N TYR A 156 -7.07 -19.99 -9.00
CA TYR A 156 -7.97 -19.06 -8.33
C TYR A 156 -7.40 -17.63 -8.34
N PHE A 157 -6.13 -17.47 -7.99
CA PHE A 157 -5.47 -16.17 -7.89
C PHE A 157 -5.44 -15.44 -9.24
N GLU A 158 -5.14 -16.14 -10.33
CA GLU A 158 -5.12 -15.58 -11.69
C GLU A 158 -6.50 -15.24 -12.23
N LYS A 159 -7.53 -16.00 -11.83
CA LYS A 159 -8.92 -15.78 -12.26
C LYS A 159 -9.65 -14.71 -11.44
N ASN A 160 -9.23 -14.48 -10.19
CA ASN A 160 -9.95 -13.63 -9.24
C ASN A 160 -9.08 -12.51 -8.67
N SER A 161 -8.03 -12.85 -7.92
CA SER A 161 -7.23 -11.88 -7.15
C SER A 161 -6.45 -10.89 -8.01
N LEU A 162 -5.85 -11.34 -9.12
CA LEU A 162 -5.12 -10.47 -10.04
C LEU A 162 -6.07 -9.52 -10.80
N PRO A 163 -7.15 -10.01 -11.46
CA PRO A 163 -8.13 -9.12 -12.09
C PRO A 163 -8.76 -8.11 -11.13
N GLU A 164 -9.09 -8.52 -9.90
CA GLU A 164 -9.64 -7.62 -8.88
C GLU A 164 -8.65 -6.49 -8.53
N ALA A 165 -7.35 -6.80 -8.41
CA ALA A 165 -6.35 -5.77 -8.15
C ALA A 165 -6.20 -4.79 -9.32
N ILE A 166 -6.29 -5.28 -10.57
CA ILE A 166 -6.23 -4.45 -11.78
C ILE A 166 -7.45 -3.51 -11.85
N ASP A 167 -8.65 -4.01 -11.62
CA ASP A 167 -9.89 -3.20 -11.57
C ASP A 167 -9.77 -2.08 -10.50
N ARG A 168 -9.21 -2.40 -9.33
CA ARG A 168 -8.93 -1.38 -8.30
C ARG A 168 -7.89 -0.33 -8.73
N MET A 169 -6.88 -0.72 -9.50
CA MET A 169 -5.93 0.24 -10.07
C MET A 169 -6.62 1.19 -11.05
N GLU A 170 -7.44 0.65 -11.95
CA GLU A 170 -8.22 1.41 -12.94
C GLU A 170 -9.14 2.42 -12.27
N GLN A 171 -9.91 1.98 -11.26
CA GLN A 171 -10.80 2.86 -10.49
C GLN A 171 -10.04 3.93 -9.73
N SER A 172 -8.91 3.58 -9.11
CA SER A 172 -8.07 4.55 -8.40
C SER A 172 -7.45 5.56 -9.36
N LYS A 173 -7.06 5.12 -10.56
CA LYS A 173 -6.53 6.00 -11.61
C LYS A 173 -7.58 6.96 -12.11
N ALA A 174 -8.81 6.51 -12.32
CA ALA A 174 -9.91 7.36 -12.73
C ALA A 174 -10.16 8.51 -11.73
N VAL A 175 -10.09 8.23 -10.42
CA VAL A 175 -10.18 9.27 -9.39
C VAL A 175 -8.96 10.19 -9.43
N ALA A 176 -7.74 9.65 -9.54
CA ALA A 176 -6.53 10.46 -9.60
C ALA A 176 -6.54 11.43 -10.80
N ASP A 177 -6.98 10.98 -11.97
CA ASP A 177 -7.12 11.80 -13.18
C ASP A 177 -8.16 12.89 -13.05
N LYS A 178 -9.32 12.56 -12.46
CA LYS A 178 -10.39 13.52 -12.19
C LYS A 178 -9.88 14.72 -11.37
N TYR A 179 -8.97 14.48 -10.43
CA TYR A 179 -8.41 15.53 -9.57
C TYR A 179 -7.03 16.03 -10.01
N GLY A 180 -6.48 15.54 -11.13
CA GLY A 180 -5.20 15.99 -11.67
C GLY A 180 -3.99 15.65 -10.80
N VAL A 181 -4.06 14.58 -9.99
CA VAL A 181 -2.95 14.09 -9.16
C VAL A 181 -2.40 12.78 -9.72
N ARG A 182 -1.15 12.44 -9.42
CA ARG A 182 -0.57 11.14 -9.83
C ARG A 182 -1.16 10.01 -9.00
N LEU A 183 -1.42 8.86 -9.61
CA LEU A 183 -1.65 7.62 -8.87
C LEU A 183 -0.29 7.02 -8.47
N ILE A 184 -0.08 6.76 -7.19
CA ILE A 184 1.08 6.05 -6.65
C ILE A 184 0.63 4.95 -5.67
N ALA A 185 1.51 4.03 -5.31
CA ALA A 185 1.20 2.97 -4.36
C ALA A 185 2.17 2.99 -3.17
N TYR A 186 1.62 3.12 -1.95
CA TYR A 186 2.39 3.08 -0.71
C TYR A 186 2.68 1.64 -0.26
N GLU A 187 1.88 0.69 -0.73
CA GLU A 187 2.08 -0.75 -0.57
C GLU A 187 1.55 -1.51 -1.79
N ALA A 188 2.09 -2.68 -2.07
CA ALA A 188 1.68 -3.51 -3.20
C ALA A 188 2.16 -4.95 -3.03
N GLY A 189 1.58 -5.84 -3.85
CA GLY A 189 1.96 -7.24 -3.94
C GLY A 189 0.79 -8.19 -3.72
N GLN A 190 1.11 -9.45 -3.47
CA GLN A 190 0.13 -10.47 -3.10
C GLN A 190 -0.31 -10.31 -1.63
N HIS A 191 -1.56 -10.64 -1.32
CA HIS A 191 -2.10 -10.66 0.05
C HIS A 191 -2.79 -12.00 0.35
N MET A 192 -2.00 -13.06 0.47
CA MET A 192 -2.39 -14.40 0.87
C MET A 192 -2.33 -14.52 2.40
N VAL A 193 -3.49 -14.75 3.01
CA VAL A 193 -3.67 -14.83 4.46
C VAL A 193 -4.63 -15.97 4.79
N ALA A 194 -4.26 -16.82 5.74
CA ALA A 194 -5.07 -17.91 6.25
C ALA A 194 -5.43 -17.64 7.71
N MET A 195 -6.71 -17.37 7.98
CA MET A 195 -7.22 -17.01 9.30
C MET A 195 -8.55 -17.71 9.57
N THR A 196 -8.46 -19.01 9.87
CA THR A 196 -9.62 -19.87 10.10
C THR A 196 -9.81 -20.16 11.59
N ARG A 197 -10.94 -20.78 11.96
CA ARG A 197 -11.17 -21.24 13.35
C ARG A 197 -10.44 -22.55 13.67
N SER A 198 -10.02 -23.30 12.64
CA SER A 198 -9.30 -24.56 12.79
C SER A 198 -7.80 -24.33 12.64
N ARG A 199 -7.03 -24.78 13.64
CA ARG A 199 -5.57 -24.71 13.57
C ARG A 199 -5.04 -25.57 12.41
N GLU A 200 -5.56 -26.78 12.26
CA GLU A 200 -5.16 -27.72 11.21
C GLU A 200 -5.40 -27.13 9.81
N LEU A 201 -6.60 -26.61 9.54
CA LEU A 201 -6.91 -26.00 8.24
C LEU A 201 -6.04 -24.76 7.98
N THR A 202 -5.74 -23.99 9.03
CA THR A 202 -4.85 -22.83 8.92
C THR A 202 -3.44 -23.26 8.54
N GLU A 203 -2.90 -24.32 9.15
CA GLU A 203 -1.58 -24.85 8.83
C GLU A 203 -1.52 -25.39 7.39
N GLN A 204 -2.53 -26.15 6.96
CA GLN A 204 -2.65 -26.66 5.58
C GLN A 204 -2.70 -25.53 4.55
N LEU A 205 -3.60 -24.56 4.73
CA LEU A 205 -3.73 -23.41 3.84
C LEU A 205 -2.44 -22.59 3.77
N THR A 206 -1.78 -22.39 4.92
CA THR A 206 -0.52 -21.63 4.99
C THR A 206 0.57 -22.32 4.19
N GLN A 207 0.67 -23.66 4.29
CA GLN A 207 1.63 -24.41 3.49
C GLN A 207 1.34 -24.28 1.99
N THR A 208 0.08 -24.45 1.56
CA THR A 208 -0.31 -24.27 0.15
C THR A 208 -0.01 -22.85 -0.35
N MET A 209 -0.24 -21.83 0.47
CA MET A 209 0.10 -20.43 0.15
C MET A 209 1.61 -20.21 0.03
N HIS A 210 2.42 -20.82 0.89
CA HIS A 210 3.88 -20.78 0.78
C HIS A 210 4.36 -21.46 -0.51
N ASP A 211 3.82 -22.64 -0.83
CA ASP A 211 4.13 -23.38 -2.06
C ASP A 211 3.75 -22.56 -3.30
N ALA A 212 2.58 -21.91 -3.29
CA ALA A 212 2.17 -20.99 -4.34
C ALA A 212 3.10 -19.78 -4.49
N ASN A 213 3.63 -19.22 -3.39
CA ASN A 213 4.62 -18.13 -3.44
C ASN A 213 5.98 -18.57 -4.02
N ARG A 214 6.36 -19.85 -3.85
CA ARG A 214 7.55 -20.47 -4.46
C ARG A 214 7.36 -20.87 -5.92
N HIS A 215 6.11 -21.02 -6.36
CA HIS A 215 5.80 -21.53 -7.69
C HIS A 215 6.20 -20.52 -8.80
N PRO A 216 6.79 -20.97 -9.93
CA PRO A 216 7.18 -20.07 -11.02
C PRO A 216 6.06 -19.18 -11.57
N ARG A 217 4.80 -19.68 -11.56
CA ARG A 217 3.62 -18.87 -11.94
C ARG A 217 3.45 -17.61 -11.10
N MET A 218 3.93 -17.59 -9.86
CA MET A 218 3.91 -16.36 -9.04
C MET A 218 4.73 -15.23 -9.69
N GLY A 219 5.86 -15.56 -10.33
CA GLY A 219 6.63 -14.59 -11.10
C GLY A 219 5.83 -14.04 -12.28
N SER A 220 5.19 -14.92 -13.05
CA SER A 220 4.33 -14.53 -14.19
C SER A 220 3.14 -13.65 -13.76
N ILE A 221 2.55 -13.93 -12.60
CA ILE A 221 1.47 -13.13 -12.02
C ILE A 221 1.97 -11.72 -11.67
N TYR A 222 3.15 -11.61 -11.07
CA TYR A 222 3.77 -10.32 -10.76
C TYR A 222 4.14 -9.53 -12.02
N ASP A 223 4.63 -10.20 -13.07
CA ASP A 223 4.91 -9.55 -14.36
C ASP A 223 3.64 -8.91 -14.94
N ARG A 224 2.52 -9.64 -14.93
CA ARG A 224 1.21 -9.14 -15.38
C ARG A 224 0.70 -8.00 -14.51
N TYR A 225 0.86 -8.12 -13.19
CA TYR A 225 0.48 -7.08 -12.22
C TYR A 225 1.25 -5.78 -12.44
N TYR A 226 2.58 -5.86 -12.61
CA TYR A 226 3.41 -4.69 -12.88
C TYR A 226 3.17 -4.08 -14.27
N ALA A 227 2.93 -4.92 -15.28
CA ALA A 227 2.52 -4.44 -16.60
C ALA A 227 1.21 -3.64 -16.51
N ALA A 228 0.19 -4.19 -15.84
CA ALA A 228 -1.07 -3.51 -15.63
C ALA A 228 -0.92 -2.19 -14.87
N TRP A 229 -0.05 -2.13 -13.85
CA TRP A 229 0.25 -0.88 -13.14
C TRP A 229 0.82 0.20 -14.07
N VAL A 230 1.78 -0.17 -14.93
CA VAL A 230 2.39 0.76 -15.90
C VAL A 230 1.39 1.18 -16.97
N GLU A 231 0.63 0.23 -17.52
CA GLU A 231 -0.39 0.47 -18.55
C GLU A 231 -1.51 1.40 -18.05
N ASN A 232 -1.88 1.27 -16.78
CA ASN A 232 -2.81 2.18 -16.10
C ASN A 232 -2.21 3.55 -15.77
N GLY A 233 -0.97 3.84 -16.16
CA GLY A 233 -0.32 5.12 -15.86
C GLY A 233 -0.01 5.31 -14.36
N GLY A 234 0.18 4.22 -13.63
CA GLY A 234 0.64 4.24 -12.25
C GLY A 234 2.08 4.77 -12.14
N GLY A 235 2.33 5.56 -11.09
CA GLY A 235 3.64 6.14 -10.79
C GLY A 235 4.50 5.25 -9.91
N LEU A 236 5.12 5.84 -8.88
CA LEU A 236 5.89 5.11 -7.87
C LEU A 236 5.03 4.02 -7.24
N LEU A 237 5.58 2.80 -7.13
CA LEU A 237 4.99 1.68 -6.41
C LEU A 237 5.99 1.18 -5.37
N ALA A 238 5.62 1.29 -4.10
CA ALA A 238 6.34 0.67 -3.01
C ALA A 238 5.81 -0.76 -2.80
N HIS A 239 6.66 -1.76 -3.01
CA HIS A 239 6.33 -3.13 -2.62
C HIS A 239 6.38 -3.22 -1.09
N PHE A 240 5.39 -3.88 -0.47
CA PHE A 240 5.21 -3.82 0.99
C PHE A 240 6.44 -4.25 1.78
N SER A 241 7.04 -5.39 1.41
CA SER A 241 8.19 -5.93 2.14
C SER A 241 9.22 -6.54 1.19
N SER A 242 10.48 -6.17 1.39
CA SER A 242 11.62 -6.74 0.66
C SER A 242 12.02 -8.09 1.26
N VAL A 243 12.34 -8.11 2.56
CA VAL A 243 12.72 -9.32 3.30
C VAL A 243 11.84 -9.44 4.54
N GLY A 244 11.13 -10.56 4.68
CA GLY A 244 10.30 -10.83 5.85
C GLY A 244 9.71 -12.24 5.83
N GLY A 245 9.77 -12.93 6.98
CA GLY A 245 9.28 -14.29 7.12
C GLY A 245 7.80 -14.43 6.78
N TRP A 246 7.43 -15.58 6.22
CA TRP A 246 6.06 -15.87 5.83
C TRP A 246 5.31 -16.60 6.95
N SER A 247 4.00 -16.34 7.04
CA SER A 247 3.11 -16.98 8.01
C SER A 247 1.68 -17.00 7.49
N ASN A 248 0.79 -17.62 8.27
CA ASN A 248 -0.66 -17.56 8.06
C ASN A 248 -1.20 -16.12 8.09
N HIS A 249 -0.49 -15.20 8.74
CA HIS A 249 -0.84 -13.77 8.77
C HIS A 249 -0.40 -13.01 7.52
N GLY A 250 0.40 -13.61 6.64
CA GLY A 250 0.85 -13.01 5.40
C GLY A 250 2.21 -13.55 4.94
N SER A 251 2.39 -13.66 3.63
CA SER A 251 3.65 -14.05 2.97
C SER A 251 4.27 -12.89 2.18
N TRP A 252 4.20 -11.66 2.70
CA TRP A 252 4.45 -10.46 1.88
C TRP A 252 5.90 -10.22 1.48
N GLY A 253 6.88 -10.67 2.26
CA GLY A 253 8.29 -10.50 1.94
C GLY A 253 8.61 -11.09 0.56
N LEU A 254 9.28 -10.32 -0.31
CA LEU A 254 9.79 -10.85 -1.59
C LEU A 254 10.74 -12.03 -1.34
N LEU A 255 11.57 -11.92 -0.29
CA LEU A 255 12.38 -12.95 0.33
C LEU A 255 11.93 -13.19 1.79
N GLN A 256 12.33 -14.29 2.42
CA GLN A 256 12.10 -14.51 3.86
C GLN A 256 13.32 -14.13 4.70
N TYR A 257 14.52 -14.40 4.18
CA TYR A 257 15.82 -14.17 4.81
C TYR A 257 16.73 -13.36 3.89
N TYR A 258 17.75 -12.71 4.46
CA TYR A 258 18.61 -11.78 3.72
C TYR A 258 19.60 -12.48 2.78
N ASP A 259 19.89 -13.77 3.04
CA ASP A 259 20.80 -14.64 2.32
C ASP A 259 20.08 -15.60 1.36
N ASP A 260 18.76 -15.46 1.23
CA ASP A 260 17.97 -16.15 0.23
C ASP A 260 18.40 -15.75 -1.21
N THR A 261 18.32 -16.73 -2.12
CA THR A 261 18.66 -16.49 -3.53
C THR A 261 17.41 -16.28 -4.38
N ALA A 262 17.53 -15.50 -5.46
CA ALA A 262 16.41 -15.23 -6.36
C ALA A 262 15.82 -16.49 -7.03
N ALA A 263 16.59 -17.58 -7.11
CA ALA A 263 16.19 -18.82 -7.77
C ALA A 263 14.91 -19.42 -7.18
N ASP A 264 14.75 -19.33 -5.85
CA ASP A 264 13.61 -19.91 -5.16
C ASP A 264 12.49 -18.90 -4.88
N TYR A 265 12.66 -17.63 -5.26
CA TYR A 265 11.70 -16.56 -4.98
C TYR A 265 11.27 -15.85 -6.28
N PRO A 266 10.33 -16.45 -7.05
CA PRO A 266 9.91 -15.91 -8.34
C PRO A 266 9.44 -14.46 -8.29
N LYS A 267 8.65 -14.08 -7.27
CA LYS A 267 8.23 -12.68 -7.10
C LYS A 267 9.40 -11.72 -6.87
N PHE A 268 10.43 -12.11 -6.11
CA PHE A 268 11.63 -11.28 -5.94
C PHE A 268 12.35 -11.09 -7.27
N ALA A 269 12.60 -12.18 -8.00
CA ALA A 269 13.27 -12.15 -9.30
C ALA A 269 12.54 -11.22 -10.28
N THR A 270 11.22 -11.36 -10.38
CA THR A 270 10.36 -10.51 -11.21
C THR A 270 10.40 -9.04 -10.77
N THR A 271 10.25 -8.74 -9.47
CA THR A 271 10.30 -7.36 -8.96
C THR A 271 11.65 -6.71 -9.23
N MET A 272 12.77 -7.42 -9.04
CA MET A 272 14.11 -6.88 -9.32
C MET A 272 14.34 -6.65 -10.81
N HIS A 273 13.84 -7.55 -11.67
CA HIS A 273 13.90 -7.35 -13.12
C HIS A 273 13.08 -6.13 -13.54
N TRP A 274 11.86 -5.97 -13.04
CA TRP A 274 11.03 -4.80 -13.31
C TRP A 274 11.68 -3.50 -12.83
N ALA A 275 12.20 -3.47 -11.59
CA ALA A 275 12.91 -2.32 -11.06
C ALA A 275 14.14 -1.94 -11.92
N LYS A 276 14.89 -2.93 -12.43
CA LYS A 276 16.01 -2.70 -13.35
C LYS A 276 15.57 -2.10 -14.68
N LYS A 277 14.44 -2.57 -15.25
CA LYS A 277 13.86 -1.98 -16.48
C LYS A 277 13.49 -0.50 -16.28
N LEU A 278 13.11 -0.13 -15.06
CA LEU A 278 12.83 1.27 -14.66
C LEU A 278 14.09 2.07 -14.30
N GLY A 279 15.29 1.51 -14.49
CA GLY A 279 16.56 2.21 -14.27
C GLY A 279 17.03 2.21 -12.80
N GLN A 280 16.43 1.41 -11.91
CA GLN A 280 16.96 1.25 -10.56
C GLN A 280 18.24 0.41 -10.59
N ASN A 281 19.25 0.83 -9.82
CA ASN A 281 20.45 0.04 -9.60
C ASN A 281 20.15 -1.11 -8.63
N THR A 282 19.56 -2.18 -9.14
CA THR A 282 19.40 -3.42 -8.39
C THR A 282 20.71 -4.20 -8.47
N LEU A 283 21.37 -4.38 -7.33
CA LEU A 283 22.41 -5.40 -7.24
C LEU A 283 21.70 -6.71 -7.53
N ALA A 284 21.94 -7.30 -8.70
CA ALA A 284 21.66 -8.71 -8.88
C ALA A 284 22.43 -9.39 -7.75
N THR A 285 21.74 -10.02 -6.82
CA THR A 285 22.36 -10.88 -5.81
C THR A 285 22.90 -12.13 -6.52
N GLY A 286 23.88 -11.92 -7.38
CA GLY A 286 24.78 -12.93 -7.91
C GLY A 286 25.96 -12.99 -6.96
N ARG A 287 25.97 -14.02 -6.12
CA ARG A 287 27.21 -14.78 -5.98
C ARG A 287 27.28 -15.74 -7.15
#